data_AF-A0A067EHC9-F1
#
_entry.id   AF-A0A067EHC9-F1
#
_cell.length_a   1.000
_cell.length_b   1.000
_cell.length_c   1.000
_cell.angle_alpha   90.00
_cell.angle_beta   90.00
_cell.angle_gamma   90.00
#
_symmetry.space_group_name_H-M   'P 1'
#
loop_
_entity.id
_entity.type
_entity.pdbx_description
1 polymer ?
#
loop_
_entity_poly.entity_id
_entity_poly.type
_entity_poly.pdbx_seq_one_letter_code
_entity_poly.pdbx_strand_id
1 'polypeptide(L)'
;MYHQNNLAYDMFQVFQSGNSRADEIVLSNMAVAFDRVLLDIEEPFTFSSYHKSMREPFDYYMFGQNYIRPLVDFRLANDFYAILIHQESSWFVNF
;
A
#
# COMPACT_ATOMS: atom_id res chain seq x y z
N MET A 1 -10.76 4.25 16.69
CA MET A 1 -11.62 4.42 15.50
C MET A 1 -11.26 3.29 14.55
N TYR A 2 -12.17 2.34 14.34
CA TYR A 2 -11.97 1.27 13.37
C TYR A 2 -12.03 1.89 11.98
N HIS A 3 -10.88 2.29 11.43
CA HIS A 3 -10.80 2.57 10.00
C HIS A 3 -11.06 1.24 9.28
N GLN A 4 -12.08 1.23 8.44
CA GLN A 4 -12.42 0.08 7.63
C GLN A 4 -11.33 0.00 6.56
N ASN A 5 -10.32 -0.85 6.80
CA ASN A 5 -9.21 -1.11 5.88
C ASN A 5 -9.76 -1.78 4.61
N ASN A 6 -10.26 -1.00 3.68
CA ASN A 6 -10.75 -1.49 2.39
C ASN A 6 -10.20 -0.62 1.26
N LEU A 7 -9.87 -1.26 0.14
CA LEU A 7 -9.24 -0.62 -1.02
C LEU A 7 -10.05 0.56 -1.58
N ALA A 8 -11.38 0.50 -1.51
CA ALA A 8 -12.25 1.57 -1.99
C ALA A 8 -12.21 2.82 -1.08
N TYR A 9 -12.05 2.62 0.22
CA TYR A 9 -11.86 3.70 1.18
C TYR A 9 -10.52 4.38 0.96
N ASP A 10 -9.45 3.62 0.76
CA ASP A 10 -8.13 4.17 0.46
C ASP A 10 -8.16 5.04 -0.81
N MET A 11 -8.78 4.56 -1.89
CA MET A 11 -8.99 5.38 -3.10
C MET A 11 -9.74 6.68 -2.80
N PHE A 12 -10.83 6.60 -2.03
CA PHE A 12 -11.62 7.76 -1.66
C PHE A 12 -10.78 8.79 -0.89
N GLN A 13 -9.93 8.33 0.04
CA GLN A 13 -9.03 9.21 0.79
C GLN A 13 -8.01 9.91 -0.13
N VAL A 14 -7.48 9.24 -1.15
CA VAL A 14 -6.60 9.89 -2.13
C VAL A 14 -7.34 10.98 -2.91
N PHE A 15 -8.60 10.75 -3.31
CA PHE A 15 -9.41 11.80 -3.94
C PHE A 15 -9.70 12.99 -3.02
N GLN A 16 -9.91 12.74 -1.72
CA GLN A 16 -10.14 13.79 -0.74
C GLN A 16 -8.87 14.55 -0.32
N SER A 17 -7.69 14.06 -0.68
CA SER A 17 -6.41 14.68 -0.29
C SER A 17 -6.14 16.04 -0.94
N GLY A 18 -6.89 16.41 -1.99
CA GLY A 18 -6.63 17.61 -2.78
C GLY A 18 -5.40 17.50 -3.71
N ASN A 19 -4.84 16.29 -3.88
CA ASN A 19 -3.76 16.04 -4.82
C ASN A 19 -4.25 16.19 -6.27
N SER A 20 -3.60 17.04 -7.05
CA SER A 20 -3.98 17.31 -8.45
C SER A 20 -3.82 16.10 -9.39
N ARG A 21 -3.11 15.06 -8.97
CA ARG A 21 -2.89 13.80 -9.70
C ARG A 21 -3.61 12.61 -9.05
N ALA A 22 -4.63 12.86 -8.23
CA ALA A 22 -5.32 11.81 -7.49
C ALA A 22 -5.89 10.71 -8.40
N ASP A 23 -6.39 11.07 -9.58
CA ASP A 23 -6.88 10.16 -10.61
C ASP A 23 -5.79 9.21 -11.12
N GLU A 24 -4.63 9.74 -11.49
CA GLU A 24 -3.49 8.95 -11.96
C GLU A 24 -2.92 8.04 -10.86
N ILE A 25 -2.79 8.57 -9.64
CA ILE A 25 -2.31 7.83 -8.47
C ILE A 25 -3.25 6.66 -8.17
N VAL A 26 -4.56 6.92 -8.09
CA VAL A 26 -5.56 5.89 -7.84
C VAL A 26 -5.52 4.84 -8.95
N LEU A 27 -5.53 5.25 -10.22
CA LEU A 27 -5.56 4.31 -11.34
C LEU A 27 -4.32 3.40 -11.35
N SER A 28 -3.13 3.99 -11.22
CA SER A 28 -1.86 3.25 -11.24
C SER A 28 -1.72 2.29 -10.06
N ASN A 29 -2.01 2.76 -8.84
CA ASN A 29 -1.90 1.92 -7.65
C ASN A 29 -2.94 0.78 -7.66
N MET A 30 -4.18 1.07 -8.06
CA MET A 30 -5.26 0.08 -8.05
C MET A 30 -5.10 -0.96 -9.16
N ALA A 31 -4.63 -0.57 -10.34
CA ALA A 31 -4.35 -1.53 -11.41
C ALA A 31 -3.34 -2.59 -10.97
N VAL A 32 -2.24 -2.15 -10.33
CA VAL A 32 -1.22 -3.08 -9.81
C VAL A 32 -1.76 -3.88 -8.62
N ALA A 33 -2.49 -3.25 -7.69
CA ALA A 33 -3.06 -3.94 -6.53
C ALA A 33 -4.00 -5.07 -6.96
N PHE A 34 -4.91 -4.83 -7.91
CA PHE A 34 -5.82 -5.87 -8.40
C PHE A 34 -5.10 -6.98 -9.14
N ASP A 35 -4.11 -6.65 -9.96
CA ASP A 35 -3.28 -7.62 -10.67
C ASP A 35 -2.52 -8.55 -9.68
N ARG A 36 -1.95 -7.99 -8.61
CA ARG A 36 -1.26 -8.78 -7.56
C ARG A 36 -2.23 -9.61 -6.71
N VAL A 37 -3.39 -9.07 -6.34
CA VAL A 37 -4.42 -9.81 -5.60
C VAL A 37 -4.97 -10.96 -6.43
N LEU A 38 -5.20 -10.75 -7.72
CA LEU A 38 -5.66 -11.81 -8.61
C LEU A 38 -4.62 -12.93 -8.72
N LEU A 39 -3.34 -12.56 -8.86
CA LEU A 39 -2.25 -13.53 -8.88
C LEU A 39 -2.22 -14.38 -7.59
N ASP A 40 -2.39 -13.78 -6.41
CA ASP A 40 -2.42 -14.54 -5.14
C ASP A 40 -3.67 -15.42 -5.00
N ILE A 41 -4.80 -15.05 -5.63
CA ILE A 41 -5.98 -15.92 -5.70
C ILE A 41 -5.72 -17.15 -6.58
N GLU A 42 -5.04 -16.96 -7.72
CA GLU A 42 -4.71 -18.02 -8.66
C GLU A 42 -3.55 -18.92 -8.16
N GLU A 43 -2.54 -18.31 -7.56
CA GLU A 43 -1.32 -18.92 -7.05
C GLU A 43 -1.01 -18.42 -5.63
N PRO A 44 -1.68 -18.97 -4.59
CA PRO A 44 -1.55 -18.47 -3.22
C PRO A 44 -0.13 -18.52 -2.68
N PHE A 45 0.35 -17.38 -2.18
CA PHE A 45 1.66 -17.29 -1.55
C PHE A 45 1.64 -17.92 -0.17
N THR A 46 2.64 -18.76 0.13
CA THR A 46 2.81 -19.38 1.45
C THR A 46 3.92 -18.68 2.23
N PHE A 47 3.56 -18.04 3.34
CA PHE A 47 4.52 -17.40 4.23
C PHE A 47 5.31 -18.43 5.06
N SER A 48 6.64 -18.36 4.97
CA SER A 48 7.53 -19.05 5.91
C SER A 48 7.62 -18.28 7.23
N SER A 49 7.94 -18.97 8.34
CA SER A 49 8.09 -18.34 9.67
C SER A 49 9.06 -17.16 9.67
N TYR A 50 10.05 -17.19 8.79
CA TYR A 50 10.89 -16.04 8.44
C TYR A 50 10.75 -15.79 6.94
N HIS A 51 10.11 -14.68 6.58
CA HIS A 51 9.96 -14.24 5.19
C HIS A 51 10.82 -12.99 4.96
N LYS A 52 11.62 -13.01 3.89
CA LYS A 52 12.39 -11.84 3.44
C LYS A 52 11.56 -11.08 2.43
N SER A 53 11.70 -9.76 2.41
CA SER A 53 11.03 -8.92 1.41
C SER A 53 11.28 -9.41 -0.02
N MET A 54 10.18 -9.59 -0.76
CA MET A 54 10.23 -9.94 -2.17
C MET A 54 10.54 -8.68 -2.99
N ARG A 55 11.69 -8.70 -3.68
CA ARG A 55 12.23 -7.57 -4.45
C ARG A 55 12.25 -7.82 -5.94
N GLU A 56 12.22 -9.09 -6.36
CA GLU A 56 12.34 -9.55 -7.74
C GLU A 56 11.42 -10.78 -7.93
N PRO A 57 10.84 -11.00 -9.13
CA PRO A 57 10.86 -10.09 -10.29
C PRO A 57 9.92 -8.88 -10.13
N PHE A 58 9.12 -8.87 -9.06
CA PHE A 58 8.25 -7.77 -8.68
C PHE A 58 8.66 -7.27 -7.29
N ASP A 59 8.83 -5.95 -7.15
CA ASP A 59 9.26 -5.33 -5.91
C ASP A 59 8.06 -4.98 -5.02
N TYR A 60 7.58 -5.97 -4.25
CA TYR A 60 6.43 -5.83 -3.36
C TYR A 60 6.63 -4.75 -2.30
N TYR A 61 7.87 -4.54 -1.86
CA TYR A 61 8.16 -3.45 -0.93
C TYR A 61 7.97 -2.08 -1.59
N MET A 62 8.52 -1.84 -2.79
CA MET A 62 8.33 -0.55 -3.45
C MET A 62 6.88 -0.32 -3.84
N PHE A 63 6.18 -1.38 -4.25
CA PHE A 63 4.74 -1.33 -4.46
C PHE A 63 3.98 -0.87 -3.20
N GLY A 64 4.21 -1.51 -2.04
CA GLY A 64 3.58 -1.12 -0.78
C GLY A 64 3.91 0.33 -0.36
N GLN A 65 5.16 0.77 -0.53
CA GLN A 65 5.54 2.16 -0.28
C GLN A 65 4.76 3.14 -1.19
N ASN A 66 4.68 2.85 -2.49
CA ASN A 66 3.96 3.69 -3.45
C ASN A 66 2.44 3.71 -3.23
N TYR A 67 1.88 2.59 -2.79
CA TYR A 67 0.47 2.48 -2.43
C TYR A 67 0.11 3.37 -1.22
N ILE A 68 0.94 3.32 -0.17
CA ILE A 68 0.67 4.04 1.09
C ILE A 68 1.02 5.52 1.03
N ARG A 69 2.07 5.89 0.29
CA ARG A 69 2.57 7.28 0.20
C ARG A 69 1.48 8.35 0.01
N PRO A 70 0.50 8.23 -0.90
CA PRO A 70 -0.52 9.26 -1.10
C PRO A 70 -1.55 9.36 0.04
N LEU A 71 -1.61 8.37 0.93
CA LEU A 71 -2.53 8.36 2.09
C LEU A 71 -1.96 9.10 3.31
N VAL A 72 -0.71 9.56 3.22
CA VAL A 72 0.02 10.17 4.32
C VAL A 72 0.18 11.67 4.09
N ASP A 73 -0.37 12.49 4.98
CA ASP A 73 -0.01 13.91 5.01
C ASP A 73 1.29 14.11 5.80
N PHE A 74 2.41 14.10 5.08
CA PHE A 74 3.74 14.28 5.66
C PHE A 74 3.93 15.63 6.36
N ARG A 75 3.06 16.62 6.15
CA ARG A 75 3.14 17.92 6.85
C ARG A 75 2.59 17.82 8.27
N LEU A 76 1.71 16.85 8.52
CA LEU A 76 1.10 16.58 9.82
C LEU A 76 1.76 15.40 10.53
N ALA A 77 2.53 14.58 9.80
CA ALA A 77 3.30 13.49 10.36
C ALA A 77 4.52 14.04 11.11
N ASN A 78 4.50 13.96 12.44
CA ASN A 78 5.73 14.08 13.23
C ASN A 78 6.63 12.86 12.98
N ASP A 79 7.94 12.99 13.17
CA ASP A 79 8.94 11.93 12.90
C ASP A 79 8.57 10.56 13.50
N PHE A 80 7.91 10.55 14.66
CA PHE A 80 7.44 9.33 15.32
C PHE A 80 6.33 8.59 14.54
N TYR A 81 5.42 9.34 13.91
CA TYR A 81 4.35 8.77 13.07
C TYR A 81 4.87 8.32 11.69
N ALA A 82 5.89 8.98 11.15
CA ALA A 82 6.53 8.54 9.91
C ALA A 82 7.21 7.16 10.06
N ILE A 83 7.80 6.89 11.24
CA ILE A 83 8.37 5.58 11.57
C ILE A 83 7.27 4.51 11.69
N LEU A 84 6.14 4.84 12.32
CA LEU A 84 4.98 3.93 12.43
C LEU A 84 4.40 3.59 11.05
N ILE A 85 4.30 4.55 10.14
CA ILE A 85 3.83 4.32 8.77
C ILE A 85 4.80 3.42 7.98
N HIS A 86 6.12 3.62 8.16
CA HIS A 86 7.11 2.70 7.60
C HIS A 86 6.95 1.28 8.15
N GLN A 87 6.65 1.14 9.44
CA GLN A 87 6.42 -0.17 10.06
C GLN A 87 5.07 -0.76 9.65
N GLU A 88 4.00 0.03 9.46
CA GLU A 88 2.71 -0.47 9.01
C GLU A 88 2.68 -0.82 7.52
N SER A 89 3.46 -0.13 6.68
CA SER A 89 3.66 -0.51 5.29
C SER A 89 4.30 -1.91 5.15
N SER A 90 4.93 -2.44 6.20
CA SER A 90 5.41 -3.82 6.22
C SER A 90 4.28 -4.87 6.26
N TRP A 91 3.04 -4.50 6.61
CA TRP A 91 1.87 -5.37 6.46
C TRP A 91 1.48 -5.60 5.00
N PHE A 92 1.80 -4.67 4.09
CA PHE A 92 1.68 -4.87 2.63
C PHE A 92 2.82 -5.72 2.05
N VAL A 93 3.88 -5.96 2.82
CA VAL A 93 5.00 -6.86 2.48
C VAL A 93 4.70 -8.30 2.94
N ASN A 94 3.56 -8.51 3.61
CA ASN A 94 2.97 -9.82 3.86
C ASN A 94 1.84 -10.13 2.85
N PHE A 95 1.90 -9.51 1.67
CA PHE A 95 1.42 -10.05 0.41
C PHE A 95 2.64 -10.35 -0.46
#